data_AF-A0A1E3A4W7-F1
#
_entry.id   AF-A0A1E3A4W7-F1
#
_cell.length_a   1.000
_cell.length_b   1.000
_cell.length_c   1.000
_cell.angle_alpha   90.00
_cell.angle_beta   90.00
_cell.angle_gamma   90.00
#
_symmetry.space_group_name_H-M   'P 1'
#
loop_
_entity.id
_entity.type
_entity.pdbx_description
1 polymer ?
#
loop_
_entity_poly.entity_id
_entity_poly.type
_entity_poly.pdbx_seq_one_letter_code
_entity_poly.pdbx_strand_id
1 'polypeptide(L)'
;MIFEAYLTNVALYAIRGVEVGEYLKFPATTEEIQALLSRIEIDGKKYSEIFITNFESDVLGLYDYLDEYEDIDELNHLAHVLEEVRDNGELEKYEAALVLGKHTASVKDLINLAQNLNIYNFQPGIETWEALGCYYADELMTIHIPSDIRAYFDYEAYGRDIAINEGGCFAPAGYVSAAPLGFTEYYHGTEDIPAEHRVFAYPNETPHSILETLKQLKEAPPAPKKEKTGPSHEER
;
A
#
# COMPACT_ATOMS: atom_id res chain seq x y z
N MET A 1 -14.82 2.77 7.60
CA MET A 1 -13.95 1.64 7.19
C MET A 1 -12.59 2.24 6.84
N ILE A 2 -11.57 1.47 6.48
CA ILE A 2 -10.39 2.03 5.81
C ILE A 2 -10.55 1.78 4.30
N PHE A 3 -10.53 0.52 3.87
CA PHE A 3 -10.90 0.12 2.52
C PHE A 3 -11.37 -1.34 2.49
N GLU A 4 -11.99 -1.74 1.38
CA GLU A 4 -12.35 -3.11 1.04
C GLU A 4 -11.96 -3.46 -0.40
N ALA A 5 -11.68 -4.73 -0.65
CA ALA A 5 -11.28 -5.24 -1.96
C ALA A 5 -12.25 -6.33 -2.42
N TYR A 6 -12.63 -6.32 -3.70
CA TYR A 6 -13.48 -7.36 -4.29
C TYR A 6 -12.61 -8.53 -4.77
N LEU A 7 -12.64 -9.63 -4.03
CA LEU A 7 -11.87 -10.83 -4.36
C LEU A 7 -12.67 -11.74 -5.27
N THR A 8 -12.08 -12.08 -6.42
CA THR A 8 -12.74 -12.83 -7.50
C THR A 8 -12.01 -14.15 -7.79
N ASN A 9 -12.80 -15.22 -7.95
CA ASN A 9 -12.36 -16.50 -8.50
C ASN A 9 -12.58 -16.53 -10.02
N VAL A 10 -11.58 -16.09 -10.79
CA VAL A 10 -11.69 -15.98 -12.26
C VAL A 10 -11.89 -17.33 -12.95
N ALA A 11 -11.44 -18.43 -12.33
CA ALA A 11 -11.57 -19.76 -12.92
C ALA A 11 -13.04 -20.19 -13.07
N LEU A 12 -13.94 -19.65 -12.24
CA LEU A 12 -15.37 -19.91 -12.34
C LEU A 12 -16.04 -19.12 -13.46
N TYR A 13 -15.47 -17.99 -13.90
CA TYR A 13 -16.02 -17.22 -15.02
C TYR A 13 -16.09 -18.05 -16.30
N ALA A 14 -15.01 -18.79 -16.60
CA ALA A 14 -14.95 -19.67 -17.77
C ALA A 14 -15.98 -20.82 -17.73
N ILE A 15 -16.46 -21.19 -16.55
CA ILE A 15 -17.37 -22.32 -16.35
C ILE A 15 -18.83 -21.86 -16.27
N ARG A 16 -19.09 -20.75 -15.58
CA ARG A 16 -20.44 -20.27 -15.24
C ARG A 16 -20.88 -19.06 -16.04
N GLY A 17 -19.98 -18.40 -16.75
CA GLY A 17 -20.25 -17.18 -17.53
C GLY A 17 -20.61 -15.96 -16.67
N VAL A 18 -20.37 -16.04 -15.35
CA VAL A 18 -20.60 -14.96 -14.39
C VAL A 18 -19.41 -14.85 -13.45
N GLU A 19 -19.10 -13.63 -13.03
CA GLU A 19 -18.07 -13.38 -12.02
C GLU A 19 -18.54 -13.92 -10.66
N VAL A 20 -17.63 -14.60 -9.96
CA VAL A 20 -17.88 -15.09 -8.60
C VAL A 20 -16.84 -14.43 -7.70
N GLY A 21 -17.28 -13.44 -6.95
CA GLY A 21 -16.45 -12.71 -6.01
C GLY A 21 -17.26 -12.07 -4.88
N GLU A 22 -16.55 -11.57 -3.88
CA GLU A 22 -17.13 -10.89 -2.72
C GLU A 22 -16.15 -9.86 -2.14
N TYR A 23 -16.68 -8.79 -1.53
CA TYR A 23 -15.87 -7.80 -0.84
C TYR A 23 -15.30 -8.33 0.48
N LEU A 24 -13.98 -8.15 0.65
CA LEU A 24 -13.26 -8.33 1.90
C LEU A 24 -12.94 -6.95 2.49
N LYS A 25 -13.40 -6.70 3.71
CA LYS A 25 -13.09 -5.47 4.47
C LYS A 25 -11.75 -5.59 5.14
N PHE A 26 -10.93 -4.55 5.05
CA PHE A 26 -9.66 -4.48 5.75
C PHE A 26 -9.68 -3.44 6.90
N PRO A 27 -8.98 -3.72 8.02
CA PRO A 27 -8.28 -4.98 8.31
C PRO A 27 -9.26 -6.16 8.52
N ALA A 28 -8.81 -7.36 8.17
CA ALA A 28 -9.56 -8.61 8.21
C ALA A 28 -8.91 -9.62 9.15
N THR A 29 -9.71 -10.55 9.67
CA THR A 29 -9.24 -11.71 10.41
C THR A 29 -9.05 -12.94 9.52
N THR A 30 -8.26 -13.91 9.97
CA THR A 30 -8.12 -15.21 9.28
C THR A 30 -9.48 -15.88 9.08
N GLU A 31 -10.37 -15.83 10.08
CA GLU A 31 -11.71 -16.43 10.00
C GLU A 31 -12.56 -15.79 8.90
N GLU A 32 -12.52 -14.45 8.77
CA GLU A 32 -13.25 -13.72 7.73
C GLU A 32 -12.74 -14.05 6.34
N ILE A 33 -11.41 -14.11 6.16
CA ILE A 33 -10.76 -14.52 4.92
C ILE A 33 -11.16 -15.95 4.56
N GLN A 34 -11.01 -16.92 5.48
CA GLN A 34 -11.37 -18.32 5.22
C GLN A 34 -12.84 -18.47 4.86
N ALA A 35 -13.72 -17.76 5.57
CA ALA A 35 -15.15 -17.78 5.29
C ALA A 35 -15.45 -17.24 3.89
N LEU A 36 -14.77 -16.15 3.47
CA LEU A 36 -14.94 -15.56 2.15
C LEU A 36 -14.40 -16.49 1.06
N LEU A 37 -13.17 -16.99 1.19
CA LEU A 37 -12.58 -17.94 0.23
C LEU A 37 -13.48 -19.16 0.01
N SER A 38 -14.08 -19.69 1.08
CA SER A 38 -15.05 -20.78 0.97
C SER A 38 -16.32 -20.40 0.19
N ARG A 39 -16.80 -19.15 0.28
CA ARG A 39 -18.00 -18.67 -0.44
C ARG A 39 -17.72 -18.46 -1.93
N ILE A 40 -16.52 -18.00 -2.28
CA ILE A 40 -16.09 -17.83 -3.68
C ILE A 40 -15.44 -19.09 -4.28
N GLU A 41 -15.52 -20.22 -3.57
CA GLU A 41 -15.03 -21.55 -3.96
C GLU A 41 -13.51 -21.60 -4.26
N ILE A 42 -12.71 -20.77 -3.59
CA ILE A 42 -11.25 -20.91 -3.58
C ILE A 42 -10.87 -21.99 -2.57
N ASP A 43 -10.25 -23.06 -3.05
CA ASP A 43 -9.88 -24.23 -2.23
C ASP A 43 -8.37 -24.40 -2.07
N GLY A 44 -7.55 -23.56 -2.72
CA GLY A 44 -6.09 -23.66 -2.71
C GLY A 44 -5.55 -24.93 -3.37
N LYS A 45 -6.38 -25.67 -4.10
CA LYS A 45 -6.01 -26.88 -4.85
C LYS A 45 -6.32 -26.71 -6.32
N LYS A 46 -7.61 -26.74 -6.66
CA LYS A 46 -8.10 -26.59 -8.02
C LYS A 46 -8.28 -25.12 -8.36
N TYR A 47 -8.74 -24.33 -7.39
CA TYR A 47 -8.93 -22.90 -7.50
C TYR A 47 -8.08 -22.25 -6.42
N SER A 48 -6.86 -21.86 -6.79
CA SER A 48 -5.93 -21.16 -5.91
C SER A 48 -5.74 -19.70 -6.29
N GLU A 49 -5.99 -19.32 -7.54
CA GLU A 49 -5.73 -17.95 -8.00
C GLU A 49 -6.86 -17.02 -7.59
N ILE A 50 -6.51 -15.95 -6.86
CA ILE A 50 -7.40 -14.89 -6.42
C ILE A 50 -7.01 -13.63 -7.19
N PHE A 51 -8.00 -12.93 -7.72
CA PHE A 51 -7.80 -11.62 -8.36
C PHE A 51 -8.59 -10.57 -7.60
N ILE A 52 -8.05 -9.36 -7.54
CA ILE A 52 -8.78 -8.20 -7.04
C ILE A 52 -9.32 -7.42 -8.22
N THR A 53 -10.63 -7.38 -8.41
CA THR A 53 -11.22 -6.70 -9.58
C THR A 53 -11.78 -5.32 -9.25
N ASN A 54 -11.88 -4.96 -7.97
CA ASN A 54 -12.30 -3.65 -7.53
C ASN A 54 -11.79 -3.33 -6.11
N PHE A 55 -11.66 -2.04 -5.81
CA PHE A 55 -11.41 -1.52 -4.47
C PHE A 55 -12.42 -0.42 -4.13
N GLU A 56 -12.82 -0.36 -2.87
CA GLU A 56 -13.59 0.76 -2.31
C GLU A 56 -12.87 1.27 -1.06
N SER A 57 -12.70 2.59 -0.92
CA SER A 57 -11.86 3.19 0.11
C SER A 57 -12.48 4.47 0.67
N ASP A 58 -12.42 4.62 1.99
CA ASP A 58 -12.72 5.88 2.67
C ASP A 58 -11.51 6.85 2.59
N VAL A 59 -10.32 6.33 2.25
CA VAL A 59 -9.09 7.11 2.03
C VAL A 59 -9.03 7.59 0.58
N LEU A 60 -9.04 8.91 0.38
CA LEU A 60 -9.08 9.53 -0.95
C LEU A 60 -7.82 9.22 -1.77
N GLY A 61 -8.00 8.81 -3.02
CA GLY A 61 -6.92 8.53 -3.97
C GLY A 61 -6.18 7.21 -3.73
N LEU A 62 -6.50 6.43 -2.68
CA LEU A 62 -5.80 5.18 -2.38
C LEU A 62 -5.90 4.16 -3.53
N TYR A 63 -7.08 4.03 -4.14
CA TYR A 63 -7.35 3.01 -5.16
C TYR A 63 -6.49 3.19 -6.42
N ASP A 64 -6.04 4.42 -6.72
CA ASP A 64 -5.24 4.71 -7.92
C ASP A 64 -3.85 4.05 -7.89
N TYR A 65 -3.45 3.50 -6.73
CA TYR A 65 -2.14 2.90 -6.48
C TYR A 65 -2.20 1.42 -6.09
N LEU A 66 -3.36 0.78 -6.22
CA LEU A 66 -3.56 -0.64 -5.93
C LEU A 66 -3.89 -1.40 -7.23
N ASP A 67 -3.32 -2.60 -7.39
CA ASP A 67 -3.52 -3.43 -8.57
C ASP A 67 -4.31 -4.73 -8.32
N GLU A 68 -4.54 -5.52 -9.38
CA GLU A 68 -5.32 -6.75 -9.30
C GLU A 68 -4.61 -7.96 -8.63
N TYR A 69 -3.31 -7.85 -8.34
CA TYR A 69 -2.44 -8.91 -7.81
C TYR A 69 -1.86 -8.61 -6.42
N GLU A 70 -2.39 -7.60 -5.74
CA GLU A 70 -1.89 -7.21 -4.41
C GLU A 70 -1.94 -8.36 -3.40
N ASP A 71 -0.93 -8.42 -2.54
CA ASP A 71 -0.83 -9.43 -1.49
C ASP A 71 -1.82 -9.12 -0.36
N ILE A 72 -2.63 -10.12 0.03
CA ILE A 72 -3.70 -9.94 1.03
C ILE A 72 -3.13 -9.62 2.42
N ASP A 73 -1.99 -10.20 2.81
CA ASP A 73 -1.36 -9.87 4.09
C ASP A 73 -0.78 -8.45 4.06
N GLU A 74 -0.23 -8.03 2.92
CA GLU A 74 0.30 -6.68 2.74
C GLU A 74 -0.82 -5.62 2.73
N LEU A 75 -1.95 -5.89 2.05
CA LEU A 75 -3.16 -5.06 2.14
C LEU A 75 -3.70 -5.00 3.57
N ASN A 76 -3.71 -6.13 4.28
CA ASN A 76 -4.16 -6.17 5.66
C ASN A 76 -3.24 -5.33 6.58
N HIS A 77 -1.93 -5.40 6.35
CA HIS A 77 -0.98 -4.58 7.07
C HIS A 77 -1.15 -3.09 6.75
N LEU A 78 -1.29 -2.72 5.47
CA LEU A 78 -1.56 -1.35 5.04
C LEU A 78 -2.81 -0.81 5.75
N ALA A 79 -3.88 -1.59 5.83
CA ALA A 79 -5.10 -1.14 6.52
C ALA A 79 -4.84 -0.82 7.99
N HIS A 80 -4.10 -1.65 8.72
CA HIS A 80 -3.70 -1.35 10.10
C HIS A 80 -2.87 -0.08 10.22
N VAL A 81 -1.89 0.12 9.32
CA VAL A 81 -1.06 1.33 9.28
C VAL A 81 -1.93 2.57 9.04
N LEU A 82 -2.91 2.49 8.13
CA LEU A 82 -3.82 3.59 7.85
C LEU A 82 -4.81 3.85 8.99
N GLU A 83 -5.18 2.84 9.78
CA GLU A 83 -5.94 3.06 11.02
C GLU A 83 -5.13 3.88 12.02
N GLU A 84 -3.84 3.59 12.20
CA GLU A 84 -2.96 4.37 13.07
C GLU A 84 -2.81 5.82 12.57
N VAL A 85 -2.61 6.02 11.25
CA VAL A 85 -2.58 7.36 10.64
C VAL A 85 -3.87 8.12 10.90
N ARG A 86 -5.03 7.47 10.72
CA ARG A 86 -6.34 8.06 11.00
C ARG A 86 -6.50 8.43 12.47
N ASP A 87 -6.13 7.53 13.38
CA ASP A 87 -6.26 7.74 14.82
C ASP A 87 -5.34 8.86 15.33
N ASN A 88 -4.21 9.08 14.65
CA ASN A 88 -3.32 10.22 14.86
C ASN A 88 -3.82 11.53 14.23
N GLY A 89 -4.91 11.50 13.47
CA GLY A 89 -5.45 12.67 12.77
C GLY A 89 -4.63 13.10 11.56
N GLU A 90 -3.82 12.21 10.99
CA GLU A 90 -2.92 12.52 9.87
C GLU A 90 -3.44 12.01 8.51
N LEU A 91 -4.70 11.57 8.45
CA LEU A 91 -5.26 10.97 7.23
C LEU A 91 -5.31 11.96 6.05
N GLU A 92 -5.74 13.20 6.25
CA GLU A 92 -5.73 14.24 5.20
C GLU A 92 -4.31 14.52 4.68
N LYS A 93 -3.32 14.44 5.58
CA LYS A 93 -1.91 14.60 5.22
C LYS A 93 -1.41 13.44 4.38
N TYR A 94 -1.84 12.22 4.70
CA TYR A 94 -1.55 11.04 3.89
C TYR A 94 -2.18 11.12 2.50
N GLU A 95 -3.46 11.51 2.41
CA GLU A 95 -4.15 11.72 1.14
C GLU A 95 -3.46 12.80 0.29
N ALA A 96 -2.99 13.88 0.92
CA ALA A 96 -2.19 14.89 0.23
C ALA A 96 -0.84 14.34 -0.24
N ALA A 97 -0.18 13.52 0.57
CA ALA A 97 1.07 12.86 0.19
C ALA A 97 0.89 11.92 -1.02
N LEU A 98 -0.26 11.24 -1.12
CA LEU A 98 -0.62 10.44 -2.30
C LEU A 98 -0.70 11.32 -3.55
N VAL A 99 -1.42 12.44 -3.49
CA VAL A 99 -1.56 13.37 -4.63
C VAL A 99 -0.21 13.93 -5.08
N LEU A 100 0.73 14.14 -4.15
CA LEU A 100 2.09 14.54 -4.50
C LEU A 100 2.84 13.48 -5.33
N GLY A 101 2.42 12.21 -5.23
CA GLY A 101 2.82 11.13 -6.14
C GLY A 101 4.27 10.67 -5.99
N LYS A 102 4.89 10.90 -4.83
CA LYS A 102 6.25 10.45 -4.53
C LYS A 102 6.17 9.23 -3.62
N HIS A 103 6.76 8.11 -4.05
CA HIS A 103 6.74 6.82 -3.34
C HIS A 103 5.33 6.23 -3.22
N THR A 104 4.69 6.00 -4.38
CA THR A 104 3.31 5.50 -4.47
C THR A 104 3.17 4.37 -5.50
N ALA A 105 4.24 3.64 -5.83
CA ALA A 105 4.23 2.68 -6.93
C ALA A 105 3.81 1.25 -6.55
N SER A 106 3.56 0.98 -5.27
CA SER A 106 3.19 -0.34 -4.73
C SER A 106 2.62 -0.20 -3.32
N VAL A 107 1.97 -1.24 -2.78
CA VAL A 107 1.51 -1.25 -1.38
C VAL A 107 2.66 -1.04 -0.40
N LYS A 108 3.84 -1.62 -0.68
CA LYS A 108 5.06 -1.32 0.08
C LYS A 108 5.39 0.17 0.14
N ASP A 109 5.30 0.86 -1.00
CA ASP A 109 5.51 2.30 -1.09
C ASP A 109 4.48 3.06 -0.25
N LEU A 110 3.20 2.66 -0.31
CA LEU A 110 2.10 3.23 0.47
C LEU A 110 2.30 3.07 1.99
N ILE A 111 2.76 1.89 2.44
CA ILE A 111 3.12 1.65 3.85
C ILE A 111 4.27 2.57 4.28
N ASN A 112 5.33 2.67 3.47
CA ASN A 112 6.44 3.56 3.78
C ASN A 112 6.03 5.04 3.75
N LEU A 113 5.12 5.43 2.85
CA LEU A 113 4.56 6.78 2.78
C LEU A 113 3.91 7.17 4.12
N ALA A 114 3.07 6.30 4.67
CA ALA A 114 2.43 6.48 5.97
C ALA A 114 3.44 6.61 7.11
N GLN A 115 4.55 5.87 7.05
CA GLN A 115 5.61 5.92 8.05
C GLN A 115 6.55 7.14 7.92
N ASN A 116 6.47 7.87 6.79
CA ASN A 116 7.29 9.04 6.50
C ASN A 116 6.49 10.35 6.48
N LEU A 117 5.25 10.38 6.99
CA LEU A 117 4.42 11.60 6.94
C LEU A 117 5.09 12.83 7.56
N ASN A 118 6.03 12.65 8.49
CA ASN A 118 6.80 13.74 9.08
C ASN A 118 7.63 14.56 8.05
N ILE A 119 7.97 14.02 6.88
CA ILE A 119 8.73 14.75 5.84
C ILE A 119 7.84 15.58 4.91
N TYR A 120 6.52 15.38 4.99
CA TYR A 120 5.52 16.12 4.23
C TYR A 120 5.09 17.34 5.03
N ASN A 121 5.06 18.50 4.38
CA ASN A 121 4.53 19.73 4.92
C ASN A 121 3.14 19.95 4.32
N PHE A 122 2.11 19.63 5.09
CA PHE A 122 0.72 19.80 4.67
C PHE A 122 0.13 21.02 5.36
N GLN A 123 -0.43 21.92 4.57
CA GLN A 123 -1.04 23.16 5.01
C GLN A 123 -2.55 23.13 4.69
N PRO A 124 -3.39 22.76 5.67
CA PRO A 124 -4.83 22.67 5.48
C PRO A 124 -5.44 24.03 5.11
N GLY A 125 -6.47 24.00 4.26
CA GLY A 125 -7.25 25.17 3.85
C GLY A 125 -6.58 26.10 2.82
N ILE A 126 -5.35 25.80 2.39
CA ILE A 126 -4.70 26.55 1.30
C ILE A 126 -5.03 25.89 -0.04
N GLU A 127 -5.98 26.48 -0.76
CA GLU A 127 -6.51 25.94 -2.02
C GLU A 127 -6.19 26.80 -3.25
N THR A 128 -5.50 27.93 -3.05
CA THR A 128 -5.16 28.86 -4.14
C THR A 128 -3.72 29.36 -4.01
N TRP A 129 -3.11 29.72 -5.14
CA TRP A 129 -1.74 30.24 -5.13
C TRP A 129 -1.66 31.56 -4.38
N GLU A 130 -2.69 32.40 -4.47
CA GLU A 130 -2.79 33.63 -3.70
C GLU A 130 -2.79 33.34 -2.20
N ALA A 131 -3.59 32.36 -1.73
CA ALA A 131 -3.61 31.97 -0.32
C ALA A 131 -2.25 31.42 0.15
N LEU A 132 -1.57 30.63 -0.69
CA LEU A 132 -0.23 30.14 -0.41
C LEU A 132 0.79 31.29 -0.31
N GLY A 133 0.76 32.22 -1.26
CA GLY A 133 1.63 33.38 -1.25
C GLY A 133 1.39 34.28 -0.04
N CYS A 134 0.14 34.51 0.34
CA CYS A 134 -0.23 35.23 1.56
C CYS A 134 0.30 34.52 2.80
N TYR A 135 0.10 33.20 2.90
CA TYR A 135 0.59 32.40 4.03
C TYR A 135 2.11 32.54 4.21
N TYR A 136 2.88 32.43 3.13
CA TYR A 136 4.34 32.58 3.20
C TYR A 136 4.78 34.01 3.52
N ALA A 137 4.13 35.00 2.91
CA ALA A 137 4.47 36.41 3.12
C ALA A 137 4.12 36.91 4.53
N ASP A 138 2.99 36.49 5.07
CA ASP A 138 2.42 37.09 6.29
C ASP A 138 2.58 36.20 7.52
N GLU A 139 2.34 34.89 7.40
CA GLU A 139 2.44 33.97 8.54
C GLU A 139 3.88 33.46 8.72
N LEU A 140 4.53 33.03 7.64
CA LEU A 140 5.92 32.58 7.68
C LEU A 140 6.93 33.73 7.57
N MET A 141 6.48 34.92 7.17
CA MET A 141 7.31 36.13 7.00
C MET A 141 8.57 35.90 6.15
N THR A 142 8.46 35.09 5.08
CA THR A 142 9.60 34.72 4.22
C THR A 142 10.09 35.87 3.34
N ILE A 143 9.30 36.94 3.23
CA ILE A 143 9.62 38.15 2.48
C ILE A 143 9.18 39.40 3.26
N HIS A 144 10.00 40.45 3.24
CA HIS A 144 9.61 41.74 3.80
C HIS A 144 8.96 42.64 2.74
N ILE A 145 7.64 42.75 2.77
CA ILE A 145 6.86 43.62 1.87
C ILE A 145 6.59 44.97 2.57
N PRO A 146 7.10 46.10 2.04
CA PRO A 146 6.80 47.44 2.57
C PRO A 146 5.29 47.72 2.63
N SER A 147 4.83 48.39 3.70
CA SER A 147 3.41 48.70 3.94
C SER A 147 2.73 49.38 2.76
N ASP A 148 3.45 50.30 2.11
CA ASP A 148 2.90 51.16 1.06
C ASP A 148 2.60 50.38 -0.24
N ILE A 149 3.23 49.21 -0.42
CA ILE A 149 3.01 48.35 -1.59
C ILE A 149 2.29 47.04 -1.26
N ARG A 150 2.00 46.78 0.02
CA ARG A 150 1.46 45.50 0.50
C ARG A 150 0.13 45.11 -0.16
N ALA A 151 -0.74 46.09 -0.39
CA ALA A 151 -2.03 45.88 -1.06
C ALA A 151 -1.91 45.66 -2.59
N TYR A 152 -0.72 45.87 -3.15
CA TYR A 152 -0.42 45.74 -4.58
C TYR A 152 0.54 44.59 -4.89
N PHE A 153 0.99 43.86 -3.87
CA PHE A 153 1.88 42.73 -4.04
C PHE A 153 1.15 41.56 -4.69
N ASP A 154 1.79 40.92 -5.65
CA ASP A 154 1.22 39.78 -6.38
C ASP A 154 1.45 38.47 -5.60
N TYR A 155 0.59 38.22 -4.62
CA TYR A 155 0.66 37.01 -3.81
C TYR A 155 0.41 35.74 -4.63
N GLU A 156 -0.38 35.82 -5.70
CA GLU A 156 -0.63 34.67 -6.56
C GLU A 156 0.65 34.22 -7.28
N ALA A 157 1.37 35.16 -7.91
CA ALA A 157 2.66 34.88 -8.53
C ALA A 157 3.68 34.37 -7.51
N TYR A 158 3.73 34.98 -6.32
CA TYR A 158 4.63 34.55 -5.26
C TYR A 158 4.35 33.12 -4.79
N GLY A 159 3.08 32.76 -4.58
CA GLY A 159 2.68 31.41 -4.21
C GLY A 159 3.01 30.37 -5.27
N ARG A 160 2.87 30.71 -6.56
CA ARG A 160 3.31 29.82 -7.65
C ARG A 160 4.81 29.56 -7.60
N ASP A 161 5.61 30.60 -7.37
CA ASP A 161 7.08 30.46 -7.25
C ASP A 161 7.46 29.60 -6.05
N ILE A 162 6.79 29.77 -4.90
CA ILE A 162 6.96 28.90 -3.73
C ILE A 162 6.68 27.44 -4.10
N ALA A 163 5.56 27.19 -4.76
CA ALA A 163 5.17 25.82 -5.11
C ALA A 163 6.15 25.14 -6.07
N ILE A 164 6.69 25.89 -7.03
CA ILE A 164 7.75 25.41 -7.92
C ILE A 164 9.03 25.08 -7.14
N ASN A 165 9.45 25.97 -6.24
CA ASN A 165 10.70 25.82 -5.49
C ASN A 165 10.67 24.65 -4.51
N GLU A 166 9.53 24.42 -3.86
CA GLU A 166 9.35 23.30 -2.94
C GLU A 166 8.92 22.00 -3.64
N GLY A 167 8.56 22.09 -4.92
CA GLY A 167 8.02 20.97 -5.69
C GLY A 167 6.75 20.40 -5.05
N GLY A 168 5.86 21.29 -4.59
CA GLY A 168 4.57 20.94 -3.98
C GLY A 168 3.37 21.23 -4.88
N CYS A 169 2.19 20.79 -4.45
CA CYS A 169 0.95 20.88 -5.22
C CYS A 169 -0.27 21.06 -4.32
N PHE A 170 -1.41 21.40 -4.92
CA PHE A 170 -2.70 21.32 -4.23
C PHE A 170 -3.17 19.87 -4.15
N ALA A 171 -3.80 19.55 -3.03
CA ALA A 171 -4.43 18.29 -2.71
C ALA A 171 -5.83 18.56 -2.13
N PRO A 172 -6.68 17.53 -1.96
CA PRO A 172 -7.88 17.67 -1.16
C PRO A 172 -7.58 18.34 0.18
N ALA A 173 -8.41 19.32 0.55
CA ALA A 173 -8.31 20.06 1.81
C ALA A 173 -7.04 20.91 2.03
N GLY A 174 -6.10 21.04 1.09
CA GLY A 174 -4.97 21.95 1.28
C GLY A 174 -3.82 21.87 0.28
N TYR A 175 -2.68 22.43 0.69
CA TYR A 175 -1.44 22.45 -0.07
C TYR A 175 -0.42 21.51 0.58
N VAL A 176 0.35 20.78 -0.23
CA VAL A 176 1.38 19.86 0.26
C VAL A 176 2.70 20.05 -0.48
N SER A 177 3.78 20.07 0.28
CA SER A 177 5.14 19.92 -0.22
C SER A 177 5.88 18.83 0.57
N ALA A 178 7.05 18.42 0.10
CA ALA A 178 7.84 17.39 0.79
C ALA A 178 9.33 17.72 0.71
N ALA A 179 10.08 17.29 1.72
CA ALA A 179 11.54 17.30 1.71
C ALA A 179 12.07 15.90 1.31
N PRO A 180 12.20 15.57 0.01
CA PRO A 180 12.43 14.20 -0.46
C PRO A 180 13.76 13.59 0.00
N LEU A 181 14.75 14.41 0.37
CA LEU A 181 16.02 13.93 0.91
C LEU A 181 15.90 13.27 2.30
N GLY A 182 14.74 13.38 2.95
CA GLY A 182 14.47 12.78 4.26
C GLY A 182 13.76 11.43 4.23
N PHE A 183 13.38 10.91 3.06
CA PHE A 183 12.63 9.65 2.98
C PHE A 183 13.47 8.46 3.44
N THR A 184 12.92 7.65 4.33
CA THR A 184 13.55 6.43 4.86
C THR A 184 12.65 5.24 4.59
N GLU A 185 13.19 4.19 3.98
CA GLU A 185 12.50 2.93 3.81
C GLU A 185 12.54 2.15 5.13
N TYR A 186 11.39 2.00 5.78
CA TYR A 186 11.22 1.27 7.04
C TYR A 186 10.63 -0.12 6.82
N TYR A 187 9.74 -0.26 5.85
CA TYR A 187 9.07 -1.51 5.49
C TYR A 187 9.68 -2.06 4.18
N HIS A 188 10.24 -3.28 4.22
CA HIS A 188 11.02 -3.85 3.12
C HIS A 188 10.26 -4.90 2.31
N GLY A 189 9.21 -5.48 2.89
CA GLY A 189 8.40 -6.54 2.29
C GLY A 189 7.65 -7.35 3.34
N THR A 190 6.99 -8.44 2.90
CA THR A 190 6.08 -9.23 3.73
C THR A 190 6.74 -9.83 4.98
N GLU A 191 8.06 -9.96 5.01
CA GLU A 191 8.86 -10.36 6.16
C GLU A 191 8.77 -9.40 7.36
N ASP A 192 8.51 -8.12 7.12
CA ASP A 192 8.38 -7.09 8.15
C ASP A 192 6.95 -7.01 8.73
N ILE A 193 5.98 -7.67 8.10
CA ILE A 193 4.58 -7.69 8.55
C ILE A 193 4.49 -8.38 9.94
N PRO A 194 3.89 -7.71 10.96
CA PRO A 194 3.62 -8.32 12.25
C PRO A 194 2.79 -9.60 12.15
N ALA A 195 3.03 -10.57 13.04
CA ALA A 195 2.38 -11.89 12.96
C ALA A 195 0.85 -11.80 13.09
N GLU A 196 0.36 -10.82 13.84
CA GLU A 196 -1.05 -10.50 14.02
C GLU A 196 -1.72 -9.91 12.77
N HIS A 197 -0.95 -9.33 11.85
CA HIS A 197 -1.44 -8.78 10.58
C HIS A 197 -1.36 -9.79 9.44
N ARG A 198 -0.61 -10.89 9.61
CA ARG A 198 -0.56 -12.01 8.67
C ARG A 198 -1.75 -12.94 8.89
N VAL A 199 -2.73 -12.84 8.02
CA VAL A 199 -4.07 -13.42 8.19
C VAL A 199 -4.44 -14.38 7.07
N PHE A 200 -3.77 -14.29 5.92
CA PHE A 200 -4.03 -15.13 4.77
C PHE A 200 -3.41 -16.53 4.92
N ALA A 201 -4.18 -17.54 4.55
CA ALA A 201 -3.73 -18.92 4.36
C ALA A 201 -4.69 -19.61 3.40
N TYR A 202 -4.22 -20.57 2.59
CA TYR A 202 -5.17 -21.35 1.79
C TYR A 202 -5.94 -22.34 2.68
N PRO A 203 -7.23 -22.65 2.38
CA PRO A 203 -8.08 -23.51 3.23
C PRO A 203 -7.54 -24.92 3.55
N ASN A 204 -6.54 -25.43 2.80
CA ASN A 204 -5.92 -26.73 3.04
C ASN A 204 -4.54 -26.64 3.73
N GLU A 205 -4.05 -25.44 3.99
CA GLU A 205 -2.82 -25.16 4.75
C GLU A 205 -3.17 -24.97 6.22
N THR A 206 -3.80 -25.98 6.84
CA THR A 206 -3.93 -25.95 8.30
C THR A 206 -2.52 -26.08 8.93
N PRO A 207 -2.22 -25.45 10.08
CA PRO A 207 -0.93 -25.60 10.76
C PRO A 207 -0.56 -27.06 11.05
N HIS A 208 -1.57 -27.93 11.21
CA HIS A 208 -1.41 -29.37 11.35
C HIS A 208 -0.91 -30.04 10.07
N SER A 209 -1.38 -29.61 8.90
CA SER A 209 -0.91 -30.09 7.59
C SER A 209 0.58 -29.81 7.39
N ILE A 210 1.06 -28.61 7.75
CA ILE A 210 2.47 -28.23 7.65
C ILE A 210 3.34 -29.08 8.60
N LEU A 211 2.91 -29.26 9.86
CA LEU A 211 3.61 -30.08 10.84
C LEU A 211 3.66 -31.57 10.45
N GLU A 212 2.59 -32.11 9.88
CA GLU A 212 2.56 -33.47 9.32
C GLU A 212 3.52 -33.60 8.15
N THR A 213 3.54 -32.63 7.24
CA THR A 213 4.42 -32.63 6.06
C THR A 213 5.90 -32.55 6.48
N LEU A 214 6.22 -31.71 7.46
CA LEU A 214 7.57 -31.60 8.03
C LEU A 214 8.00 -32.86 8.79
N LYS A 215 7.08 -33.54 9.49
CA LYS A 215 7.34 -34.85 10.11
C LYS A 215 7.63 -35.91 9.05
N GLN A 216 6.82 -35.99 7.99
CA GLN A 216 7.04 -36.94 6.90
C GLN A 216 8.37 -36.73 6.18
N LEU A 217 8.82 -35.47 6.02
CA LEU A 217 10.14 -35.16 5.45
C LEU A 217 11.31 -35.55 6.36
N LYS A 218 11.13 -35.48 7.69
CA LYS A 218 12.14 -35.95 8.67
C LYS A 218 12.19 -37.48 8.78
N GLU A 219 11.06 -38.15 8.56
CA GLU A 219 10.93 -39.61 8.63
C GLU A 219 11.20 -40.32 7.29
N ALA A 220 11.35 -39.55 6.20
CA ALA A 220 11.69 -40.09 4.89
C ALA A 220 13.08 -40.79 4.92
N PRO A 221 13.20 -42.03 4.38
CA PRO A 221 14.48 -42.71 4.30
C PRO A 221 15.47 -41.90 3.44
N PRO A 222 16.78 -41.92 3.75
CA PRO A 222 17.77 -41.22 2.94
C PRO A 222 17.73 -41.71 1.50
N ALA A 223 17.65 -40.77 0.55
CA ALA A 223 17.64 -41.07 -0.87
C ALA A 223 18.85 -41.95 -1.23
N PRO A 224 18.67 -43.00 -2.07
CA PRO A 224 19.76 -43.88 -2.43
C PRO A 224 20.87 -43.09 -3.11
N LYS A 225 22.07 -43.14 -2.52
CA LYS A 225 23.28 -42.54 -3.10
C LYS A 225 23.53 -43.20 -4.45
N LYS A 226 23.31 -42.45 -5.55
CA LYS A 226 23.86 -42.83 -6.84
C LYS A 226 25.39 -42.74 -6.73
N GLU A 227 26.04 -43.90 -6.75
CA GLU A 227 27.49 -43.97 -6.93
C GLU A 227 27.85 -43.29 -8.25
N LYS A 228 28.65 -42.22 -8.16
CA LYS A 228 29.30 -41.62 -9.32
C LYS A 228 30.38 -42.60 -9.79
N THR A 229 30.05 -43.45 -10.74
CA THR A 229 31.06 -44.03 -11.62
C THR A 229 31.43 -43.02 -12.69
N GLY A 230 32.72 -42.70 -12.75
CA GLY A 230 33.36 -42.14 -13.93
C GLY A 230 34.86 -42.46 -13.87
N PRO A 231 35.63 -42.19 -14.93
CA PRO A 231 35.33 -42.31 -16.35
C PRO A 231 36.34 -43.30 -17.02
N SER A 232 36.06 -43.80 -18.23
CA SER A 232 37.13 -44.34 -19.08
C SER A 232 36.97 -43.87 -20.53
N HIS A 233 37.89 -43.01 -20.93
CA HIS A 233 38.24 -42.71 -22.31
C HIS A 233 38.53 -44.00 -23.09
N GLU A 234 38.08 -44.09 -24.33
CA GLU A 234 38.84 -44.75 -25.39
C GLU A 234 38.73 -43.93 -26.69
N GLU A 235 39.90 -43.63 -27.22
CA GLU A 235 40.14 -42.95 -28.49
C GLU A 235 39.83 -43.89 -29.66
N ARG A 236 39.11 -43.40 -30.67
CA ARG A 236 39.51 -43.42 -32.10
C ARG A 236 38.47 -42.78 -33.00
#